data_AF-A0A0E3ZXK4-F1
#
_entry.id   AF-A0A0E3ZXK4-F1
#
_cell.length_a   1.000
_cell.length_b   1.000
_cell.length_c   1.000
_cell.angle_alpha   90.00
_cell.angle_beta   90.00
_cell.angle_gamma   90.00
#
_symmetry.space_group_name_H-M   'P 1'
#
loop_
_entity.id
_entity.type
_entity.pdbx_description
1 polymer ?
#
loop_
_entity_poly.entity_id
_entity_poly.type
_entity_poly.pdbx_seq_one_letter_code
_entity_poly.pdbx_strand_id
1 'polypeptide(L)'
;MAFIVILHLSPDFDSQLGPILQTVTSLPIRQVNDRLKMEPGSVYVISPNGHLVMEDGHRAVLPNTTQEKRRALVVDIFFRTLADLHGPRAVGVVLSGTGTDGSMGLKRIKENGGARLLPPT
;
A
#
# COMPACT_ATOMS: atom_id res chain seq x y z
N MET A 1 3.38 -10.97 9.96
CA MET A 1 3.54 -9.68 9.25
C MET A 1 3.13 -9.88 7.80
N ALA A 2 2.43 -8.93 7.18
CA ALA A 2 2.07 -8.95 5.76
C ALA A 2 2.64 -7.70 5.10
N PHE A 3 2.95 -7.77 3.81
CA PHE A 3 3.55 -6.66 3.07
C PHE A 3 2.57 -6.19 1.99
N ILE A 4 2.37 -4.88 1.89
CA ILE A 4 1.54 -4.27 0.85
C ILE A 4 2.41 -3.33 0.04
N VAL A 5 2.45 -3.54 -1.28
CA VAL A 5 3.25 -2.80 -2.23
C VAL A 5 2.32 -2.02 -3.14
N ILE A 6 2.39 -0.69 -3.05
CA ILE A 6 1.61 0.25 -3.84
C ILE A 6 2.57 0.94 -4.81
N LEU A 7 2.28 0.89 -6.10
CA LEU A 7 3.05 1.61 -7.11
C LEU A 7 2.15 2.54 -7.94
N HIS A 8 2.65 3.74 -8.22
CA HIS A 8 2.10 4.60 -9.25
C HIS A 8 2.64 4.18 -10.62
N LEU A 9 1.95 3.24 -11.26
CA LEU A 9 2.18 2.91 -12.67
C LEU A 9 1.07 3.53 -13.52
N SER A 10 1.34 3.72 -14.81
CA SER A 10 0.27 4.07 -15.74
C SER A 10 -0.79 2.96 -15.73
N PRO A 11 -2.08 3.31 -15.68
CA PRO A 11 -3.18 2.33 -15.67
C PRO A 11 -3.24 1.45 -16.92
N ASP A 12 -2.53 1.83 -17.99
CA ASP A 12 -2.47 1.12 -19.27
C ASP A 12 -1.56 -0.11 -19.27
N PHE A 13 -0.80 -0.34 -18.19
CA PHE A 13 0.10 -1.49 -18.06
C PHE A 13 -0.26 -2.33 -16.85
N ASP A 14 -0.52 -3.61 -17.10
CA ASP A 14 -0.53 -4.62 -16.02
C ASP A 14 0.85 -4.68 -15.39
N SER A 15 0.89 -4.47 -14.08
CA SER A 15 2.14 -4.43 -13.34
C SER A 15 2.83 -5.81 -13.38
N GLN A 16 3.95 -5.89 -14.08
CA GLN A 16 4.84 -7.06 -14.04
C GLN A 16 5.57 -7.20 -12.69
N LEU A 17 5.31 -6.32 -11.74
CA LEU A 17 5.98 -6.32 -10.43
C LEU A 17 5.72 -7.61 -9.66
N GLY A 18 4.50 -8.16 -9.72
CA GLY A 18 4.16 -9.40 -9.03
C GLY A 18 5.09 -10.55 -9.42
N PRO A 19 5.14 -10.93 -10.72
CA PRO A 19 6.08 -11.92 -11.23
C PRO A 19 7.55 -11.61 -10.93
N ILE A 20 7.99 -10.36 -11.08
CA ILE A 20 9.38 -9.95 -10.83
C ILE A 20 9.74 -10.19 -9.36
N LEU A 21 8.92 -9.70 -8.43
CA LEU A 21 9.17 -9.88 -7.00
C LEU A 21 9.19 -11.36 -6.62
N GLN A 22 8.38 -12.20 -7.29
CA GLN A 22 8.32 -13.64 -6.99
C GLN A 22 9.64 -14.34 -7.28
N THR A 23 10.48 -13.80 -8.19
CA THR A 23 11.81 -14.35 -8.48
C THR A 23 12.83 -14.14 -7.36
N VAL A 24 12.59 -13.18 -6.45
CA VAL A 24 13.56 -12.77 -5.41
C VAL A 24 13.09 -13.07 -3.99
N THR A 25 11.91 -13.66 -3.80
CA THR A 25 11.37 -14.03 -2.49
C THR A 25 10.59 -15.34 -2.54
N SER A 26 10.63 -16.09 -1.43
CA SER A 26 9.79 -17.27 -1.22
C SER A 26 8.40 -16.94 -0.67
N LEU A 27 8.15 -15.68 -0.29
CA LEU A 27 6.82 -15.26 0.17
C LEU A 27 5.83 -15.29 -1.02
N PRO A 28 4.61 -15.82 -0.82
CA PRO A 28 3.58 -15.78 -1.84
C PRO A 28 3.22 -14.34 -2.19
N ILE A 29 3.23 -14.04 -3.49
CA ILE A 29 2.84 -12.74 -4.03
C ILE A 29 1.44 -12.82 -4.63
N ARG A 30 0.57 -11.90 -4.20
CA ARG A 30 -0.84 -11.86 -4.61
C ARG A 30 -1.18 -10.48 -5.13
N GLN A 31 -1.73 -10.43 -6.35
CA GLN A 31 -2.27 -9.18 -6.89
C GLN A 31 -3.64 -8.91 -6.28
N VAL A 32 -3.84 -7.69 -5.77
CA VAL A 32 -5.09 -7.28 -5.14
C VAL A 32 -5.95 -6.55 -6.17
N ASN A 33 -7.00 -7.24 -6.61
CA ASN A 33 -7.98 -6.72 -7.57
C ASN A 33 -9.39 -6.58 -6.99
N ASP A 34 -9.62 -7.05 -5.77
CA ASP A 34 -10.88 -6.93 -5.04
C ASP A 34 -10.64 -7.03 -3.51
N ARG A 35 -11.71 -6.97 -2.73
CA ARG A 35 -11.72 -7.14 -1.28
C ARG A 35 -11.10 -8.48 -0.89
N LEU A 36 -10.07 -8.39 -0.05
CA LEU A 36 -9.26 -9.55 0.32
C LEU A 36 -8.90 -9.48 1.80
N LYS A 37 -8.93 -10.66 2.45
CA LYS A 37 -8.34 -10.83 3.78
C LYS A 37 -6.83 -11.02 3.64
N MET A 38 -6.07 -10.16 4.31
CA MET A 38 -4.63 -10.25 4.38
C MET A 38 -4.18 -11.36 5.32
N GLU A 39 -3.21 -12.12 4.86
CA GLU A 39 -2.61 -13.24 5.58
C GLU A 39 -1.16 -12.90 5.94
N PRO A 40 -0.72 -13.25 7.16
CA PRO A 40 0.69 -13.16 7.51
C PRO A 40 1.57 -13.95 6.54
N GLY A 41 2.77 -13.46 6.27
CA GLY A 41 3.73 -14.13 5.39
C GLY A 41 3.41 -13.98 3.90
N SER A 42 2.61 -12.99 3.51
CA SER A 42 2.27 -12.73 2.11
C SER A 42 2.67 -11.31 1.68
N VAL A 43 2.95 -11.16 0.38
CA VAL A 43 3.16 -9.87 -0.27
C VAL A 43 1.96 -9.59 -1.18
N TYR A 44 1.39 -8.40 -1.05
CA TYR A 44 0.24 -7.94 -1.80
C TYR A 44 0.65 -6.81 -2.73
N VAL A 45 0.45 -6.98 -4.04
CA VAL A 45 0.73 -5.95 -5.04
C VAL A 45 -0.58 -5.34 -5.51
N ILE A 46 -0.71 -4.02 -5.42
CA ILE A 46 -1.92 -3.31 -5.83
C ILE A 46 -1.79 -2.90 -7.29
N SER A 47 -2.84 -3.16 -8.06
CA SER A 47 -2.96 -2.68 -9.44
C SER A 47 -3.06 -1.14 -9.49
N PRO A 48 -2.43 -0.47 -10.47
CA PRO A 48 -2.40 1.00 -10.59
C PRO A 48 -3.79 1.65 -10.75
N ASN A 49 -4.80 0.87 -11.10
CA ASN A 49 -6.19 1.31 -11.25
C ASN A 49 -7.00 1.35 -9.94
N GLY A 50 -6.39 0.93 -8.82
CA GLY A 50 -7.04 0.75 -7.54
C GLY A 50 -6.50 1.69 -6.45
N HIS A 51 -7.31 1.94 -5.43
CA HIS A 51 -6.88 2.54 -4.18
C HIS A 51 -7.25 1.62 -3.04
N LEU A 52 -6.36 1.38 -2.08
CA LEU A 52 -6.65 0.49 -0.94
C LEU A 52 -6.90 1.27 0.34
N VAL A 53 -7.88 0.78 1.10
CA VAL A 53 -8.08 1.12 2.50
C VAL A 53 -8.03 -0.15 3.34
N MET A 54 -7.46 -0.02 4.53
CA MET A 54 -7.56 -1.06 5.55
C MET A 54 -8.90 -0.93 6.27
N GLU A 55 -9.59 -2.05 6.44
CA GLU A 55 -10.86 -2.19 7.15
C GLU A 55 -10.77 -3.39 8.11
N ASP A 56 -11.33 -3.24 9.32
CA ASP A 56 -11.44 -4.31 10.34
C ASP A 56 -10.13 -5.05 10.65
N GLY A 57 -8.98 -4.36 10.55
CA GLY A 57 -7.65 -4.85 10.90
C GLY A 57 -7.06 -5.93 9.99
N HIS A 58 -7.80 -6.45 9.03
CA HIS A 58 -7.36 -7.57 8.18
C HIS A 58 -7.81 -7.48 6.73
N ARG A 59 -8.70 -6.57 6.38
CA ARG A 59 -9.28 -6.52 5.03
C ARG A 59 -8.75 -5.32 4.27
N ALA A 60 -8.25 -5.58 3.07
CA ALA A 60 -8.04 -4.56 2.06
C ALA A 60 -9.34 -4.40 1.27
N VAL A 61 -9.79 -3.17 1.07
CA VAL A 61 -10.93 -2.86 0.22
C VAL A 61 -10.48 -1.89 -0.87
N LEU A 62 -10.85 -2.19 -2.12
CA LEU A 62 -10.76 -1.26 -3.24
C LEU A 62 -12.09 -0.49 -3.32
N PRO A 63 -12.15 0.82 -3.04
CA PRO A 63 -13.40 1.55 -3.17
C PRO A 63 -13.77 1.78 -4.63
N ASN A 64 -15.06 1.98 -4.90
CA ASN A 64 -15.58 2.25 -6.24
C ASN A 64 -14.96 3.53 -6.82
N THR A 65 -14.24 3.40 -7.94
CA THR A 65 -13.37 4.46 -8.48
C THR A 65 -14.12 5.37 -9.45
N THR A 66 -14.35 6.64 -9.06
CA THR A 66 -14.57 7.76 -9.99
C THR A 66 -13.23 8.32 -10.48
N GLN A 67 -13.23 8.98 -11.65
CA GLN A 67 -12.02 9.49 -12.33
C GLN A 67 -11.23 10.50 -11.47
N GLU A 68 -11.89 11.29 -10.61
CA GLU A 68 -11.24 12.22 -9.67
C GLU A 68 -10.43 11.51 -8.58
N LYS A 69 -10.87 10.34 -8.11
CA LYS A 69 -10.16 9.57 -7.07
C LYS A 69 -8.93 8.84 -7.60
N ARG A 70 -8.78 8.67 -8.92
CA ARG A 70 -7.54 8.20 -9.55
C ARG A 70 -6.38 9.22 -9.44
N ARG A 71 -6.69 10.50 -9.20
CA ARG A 71 -5.70 11.55 -8.92
C ARG A 71 -5.41 11.73 -7.42
N ALA A 72 -6.06 10.96 -6.55
CA ALA A 72 -5.89 11.07 -5.11
C ALA A 72 -4.53 10.54 -4.66
N LEU A 73 -4.06 11.06 -3.52
CA LEU A 73 -2.87 10.57 -2.80
C LEU A 73 -3.18 9.18 -2.21
N VAL A 74 -3.14 8.15 -3.08
CA VAL A 74 -3.58 6.78 -2.76
C VAL A 74 -2.73 6.20 -1.63
N VAL A 75 -1.44 6.49 -1.63
CA VAL A 75 -0.51 6.01 -0.59
C VAL A 75 -0.82 6.68 0.75
N ASP A 76 -1.09 8.00 0.76
CA ASP A 76 -1.48 8.71 1.98
C ASP A 76 -2.79 8.20 2.57
N ILE A 77 -3.79 7.93 1.73
CA ILE A 77 -5.07 7.36 2.16
C ILE A 77 -4.83 5.99 2.81
N PHE A 78 -4.06 5.12 2.15
CA PHE A 78 -3.75 3.80 2.66
C PHE A 78 -3.03 3.88 4.01
N PHE A 79 -1.94 4.65 4.10
CA PHE A 79 -1.17 4.81 5.32
C PHE A 79 -1.99 5.40 6.46
N ARG A 80 -2.91 6.33 6.20
CA ARG A 80 -3.84 6.84 7.22
C ARG A 80 -4.67 5.70 7.80
N THR A 81 -5.33 4.92 6.95
CA THR A 81 -6.18 3.80 7.42
C THR A 81 -5.37 2.70 8.11
N LEU A 82 -4.15 2.43 7.63
CA LEU A 82 -3.21 1.51 8.27
C LEU A 82 -2.82 1.99 9.67
N ALA A 83 -2.48 3.28 9.80
CA ALA A 83 -2.10 3.89 11.07
C ALA A 83 -3.24 3.86 12.08
N ASP A 84 -4.46 4.23 11.64
CA ASP A 84 -5.62 4.31 12.52
C ASP A 84 -6.05 2.92 13.04
N LEU A 85 -5.89 1.86 12.23
CA LEU A 85 -6.26 0.49 12.63
C LEU A 85 -5.15 -0.26 13.38
N HIS A 86 -3.89 -0.11 12.96
CA HIS A 86 -2.78 -0.91 13.51
C HIS A 86 -1.93 -0.15 14.53
N GLY A 87 -2.06 1.18 14.61
CA GLY A 87 -1.35 2.01 15.57
C GLY A 87 0.16 1.73 15.60
N PRO A 88 0.73 1.36 16.76
CA PRO A 88 2.15 1.04 16.88
C PRO A 88 2.65 -0.13 16.01
N ARG A 89 1.74 -0.97 15.50
CA ARG A 89 2.07 -2.10 14.62
C ARG A 89 2.13 -1.71 13.14
N ALA A 90 1.77 -0.47 12.80
CA ALA A 90 1.87 0.03 11.44
C ALA A 90 3.33 0.38 11.11
N VAL A 91 3.78 -0.06 9.93
CA VAL A 91 5.08 0.32 9.37
C VAL A 91 4.84 0.88 7.98
N GLY A 92 5.26 2.13 7.76
CA GLY A 92 5.22 2.77 6.46
C GLY A 92 6.62 2.91 5.88
N VAL A 93 6.77 2.51 4.62
CA VAL A 93 8.01 2.69 3.86
C VAL A 93 7.67 3.46 2.60
N VAL A 94 8.30 4.60 2.40
CA VAL A 94 8.26 5.30 1.10
C VAL A 94 9.63 5.15 0.47
N LEU A 95 9.66 4.67 -0.77
CA LEU A 95 10.87 4.56 -1.57
C LEU A 95 10.97 5.77 -2.51
N SER A 96 12.09 5.89 -3.23
CA SER A 96 12.31 6.97 -4.20
C SER A 96 11.15 7.12 -5.18
N GLY A 97 10.62 8.33 -5.32
CA GLY A 97 9.54 8.65 -6.25
C GLY A 97 9.42 10.16 -6.47
N THR A 98 8.82 10.55 -7.61
CA THR A 98 8.57 11.95 -7.96
C THR A 98 7.17 12.33 -7.47
N GLY A 99 7.06 12.81 -6.23
CA GLY A 99 5.77 13.25 -5.67
C GLY A 99 5.79 13.43 -4.16
N THR A 100 4.67 13.91 -3.63
CA THR A 100 4.45 14.08 -2.19
C THR A 100 3.59 12.98 -1.58
N ASP A 101 3.02 12.08 -2.39
CA ASP A 101 2.14 10.99 -1.93
C ASP A 101 2.89 10.02 -1.02
N GLY A 102 2.32 9.80 0.16
CA GLY A 102 2.89 9.02 1.26
C GLY A 102 3.47 9.88 2.38
N SER A 103 3.75 11.18 2.15
CA SER A 103 4.36 12.05 3.17
C SER A 103 3.43 12.31 4.36
N MET A 104 2.17 12.63 4.09
CA MET A 104 1.18 12.90 5.13
C MET A 104 0.77 11.62 5.87
N GLY A 105 0.68 10.51 5.13
CA GLY A 105 0.40 9.18 5.65
C GLY A 105 1.50 8.66 6.55
N LEU A 106 2.78 8.83 6.18
CA LEU A 106 3.90 8.49 7.05
C LEU A 106 3.92 9.32 8.34
N LYS A 107 3.55 10.61 8.25
CA LYS A 107 3.37 11.44 9.45
C LYS A 107 2.31 10.85 10.36
N ARG A 108 1.16 10.43 9.80
CA ARG A 108 0.08 9.80 10.55
C ARG A 108 0.50 8.48 11.21
N ILE A 109 1.25 7.63 10.50
CA ILE A 109 1.82 6.40 11.07
C ILE A 109 2.67 6.72 12.30
N LYS A 110 3.53 7.75 12.19
CA LYS A 110 4.38 8.17 13.32
C LYS A 110 3.60 8.74 14.49
N GLU A 111 2.57 9.55 14.23
CA GLU A 111 1.67 10.10 15.26
C GLU A 111 0.94 9.00 16.04
N ASN A 112 0.56 7.91 15.36
CA ASN A 112 -0.10 6.75 15.98
C ASN A 112 0.90 5.74 16.60
N GLY A 113 2.18 6.12 16.75
CA GLY A 113 3.21 5.30 17.40
C GLY A 113 3.86 4.23 16.51
N GLY A 114 3.51 4.18 15.23
CA GLY A 114 4.11 3.27 14.25
C GLY A 114 5.49 3.71 13.78
N ALA A 115 6.11 2.85 12.96
CA ALA A 115 7.43 3.11 12.38
C ALA A 115 7.31 3.68 10.96
N ARG A 116 8.20 4.61 10.63
CA ARG A 116 8.37 5.13 9.27
C ARG A 116 9.80 4.93 8.81
N LEU A 117 9.99 4.52 7.56
CA LEU A 117 11.28 4.41 6.90
C LEU A 117 11.29 5.24 5.63
N LEU A 118 12.35 6.01 5.45
CA LEU A 118 12.65 6.81 4.27
C LEU A 118 14.08 6.47 3.82
N PRO A 119 14.42 6.54 2.53
CA PRO A 119 15.78 6.33 2.05
C PRO A 119 16.70 7.42 2.64
N PRO A 120 17.99 7.14 2.88
CA PRO A 120 18.95 8.18 3.22
C PRO A 120 19.01 9.20 2.07
N THR A 121 18.87 10.49 2.41
CA THR A 121 19.07 11.63 1.50
C THR A 121 20.55 11.91 1.27
#